data_AF-A0A6G3ST88-F1
#
_entry.id   AF-A0A6G3ST88-F1
#
_cell.length_a   1.000
_cell.length_b   1.000
_cell.length_c   1.000
_cell.angle_alpha   90.00
_cell.angle_beta   90.00
_cell.angle_gamma   90.00
#
_symmetry.space_group_name_H-M   'P 1'
#
loop_
_entity.id
_entity.type
_entity.pdbx_description
1 polymer ?
#
loop_
_entity_poly.entity_id
_entity_poly.type
_entity_poly.pdbx_seq_one_letter_code
_entity_poly.pdbx_strand_id
1 'polypeptide(L)' 'LARGTTGASARGRVAQALAGVPGAGSSRALQELLHDGDRAVALTAAYLLQLRDMG' A
#
# COMPACT_ATOMS: atom_id res chain seq x y z
N LEU A 1 -19.98 9.32 -6.35
CA LEU A 1 -18.81 9.81 -5.58
C LEU A 1 -18.32 8.82 -4.50
N ALA A 2 -19.20 8.15 -3.74
CA ALA A 2 -18.78 7.31 -2.60
C ALA A 2 -18.00 6.01 -2.93
N ARG A 3 -18.17 5.41 -4.12
CA ARG A 3 -17.50 4.12 -4.44
C ARG A 3 -15.97 4.26 -4.53
N GLY A 4 -15.49 5.38 -5.08
CA GLY A 4 -14.05 5.64 -5.24
C GLY A 4 -13.36 5.80 -3.88
N THR A 5 -13.96 6.59 -2.98
CA THR A 5 -13.46 6.80 -1.61
C THR A 5 -13.52 5.53 -0.78
N THR A 6 -14.61 4.74 -0.83
CA THR A 6 -14.65 3.44 -0.12
C THR A 6 -13.60 2.46 -0.66
N GLY A 7 -13.36 2.46 -1.98
CA GLY A 7 -12.31 1.66 -2.61
C GLY A 7 -10.91 2.07 -2.13
N ALA A 8 -10.62 3.37 -2.10
CA ALA A 8 -9.36 3.90 -1.57
C ALA A 8 -9.14 3.54 -0.10
N SER A 9 -10.17 3.69 0.76
CA SER A 9 -10.07 3.29 2.18
C SER A 9 -9.83 1.79 2.37
N ALA A 10 -10.39 0.94 1.51
CA ALA A 10 -10.13 -0.50 1.56
C ALA A 10 -8.68 -0.83 1.15
N ARG A 11 -8.20 -0.24 0.05
CA ARG A 11 -6.83 -0.46 -0.45
C ARG A 11 -5.77 0.08 0.52
N GLY A 12 -6.02 1.21 1.17
CA GLY A 12 -5.14 1.72 2.24
C GLY A 12 -4.99 0.74 3.40
N ARG A 13 -6.08 0.10 3.84
CA ARG A 13 -6.02 -0.93 4.89
C ARG A 13 -5.27 -2.20 4.44
N VAL A 14 -5.40 -2.58 3.18
CA VAL A 14 -4.63 -3.69 2.60
C VAL A 14 -3.13 -3.38 2.60
N ALA A 15 -2.73 -2.18 2.18
CA ALA A 15 -1.34 -1.74 2.22
C ALA A 15 -0.75 -1.83 3.63
N GLN A 16 -1.50 -1.36 4.64
CA GLN A 16 -1.10 -1.43 6.04
C GLN A 16 -0.99 -2.87 6.55
N ALA A 17 -1.92 -3.75 6.17
CA ALA A 17 -1.86 -5.17 6.56
C ALA A 17 -0.62 -5.85 5.98
N LEU A 18 -0.26 -5.56 4.72
CA LEU A 18 0.93 -6.11 4.06
C LEU A 18 2.25 -5.64 4.72
N ALA A 19 2.27 -4.46 5.34
CA ALA A 19 3.43 -3.96 6.09
C ALA A 19 3.83 -4.91 7.23
N GLY A 20 2.85 -5.56 7.87
CA GLY A 20 3.07 -6.52 8.95
C GLY A 20 3.49 -7.91 8.49
N VAL A 21 3.45 -8.19 7.18
CA VAL A 21 3.76 -9.52 6.62
C VAL A 21 5.17 -9.50 5.99
N PRO A 22 6.13 -10.27 6.54
CA PRO A 22 7.47 -10.41 5.96
C PRO A 22 7.43 -11.11 4.59
N GLY A 23 8.43 -10.82 3.75
CA GLY A 23 8.71 -11.60 2.54
C GLY A 23 8.37 -10.89 1.22
N ALA A 24 8.88 -11.48 0.14
CA ALA A 24 8.87 -10.90 -1.20
C ALA A 24 7.47 -10.68 -1.78
N GLY A 25 6.49 -11.52 -1.40
CA GLY A 25 5.10 -11.38 -1.85
C GLY A 25 4.46 -10.07 -1.38
N SER A 26 4.66 -9.69 -0.11
CA SER A 26 4.15 -8.43 0.43
C SER A 26 4.84 -7.22 -0.20
N SER A 27 6.16 -7.30 -0.40
CA SER A 27 6.90 -6.22 -1.06
C SER A 27 6.46 -6.04 -2.52
N ARG A 28 6.11 -7.12 -3.22
CA ARG A 28 5.57 -7.06 -4.59
C ARG A 28 4.18 -6.42 -4.63
N ALA A 29 3.30 -6.81 -3.70
CA ALA A 29 1.97 -6.20 -3.59
C ALA A 29 2.02 -4.71 -3.22
N LEU A 30 2.98 -4.29 -2.38
CA LEU A 30 3.24 -2.88 -2.10
C LEU A 30 3.76 -2.13 -3.34
N GLN A 31 4.61 -2.74 -4.16
CA GLN A 31 5.07 -2.15 -5.42
C GLN A 31 3.91 -1.94 -6.40
N GLU A 32 2.97 -2.88 -6.50
CA GLU A 32 1.77 -2.74 -7.32
C GLU A 32 0.91 -1.54 -6.86
N LEU A 33 0.83 -1.30 -5.56
CA LEU A 33 0.09 -0.17 -4.98
C LEU A 33 0.76 1.20 -5.22
N LEU A 34 2.04 1.26 -5.62
CA LEU A 34 2.68 2.52 -6.04
C LEU A 34 2.01 3.14 -7.27
N HIS A 35 1.36 2.30 -8.08
CA HIS A 35 0.66 2.72 -9.28
C HIS A 35 -0.85 2.92 -9.05
N ASP A 36 -1.30 2.94 -7.79
CA ASP A 36 -2.71 3.19 -7.48
C ASP A 36 -3.13 4.59 -7.92
N GLY A 37 -4.30 4.68 -8.55
CA GLY A 37 -4.87 5.97 -8.96
C GLY A 37 -5.25 6.87 -7.78
N ASP A 38 -5.34 6.33 -6.57
CA ASP A 38 -5.46 7.10 -5.34
C ASP A 38 -4.07 7.44 -4.77
N ARG A 39 -3.75 8.74 -4.77
CA ARG A 39 -2.44 9.25 -4.33
C ARG A 39 -2.13 8.92 -2.87
N ALA A 40 -3.13 8.87 -1.99
CA ALA A 40 -2.90 8.57 -0.58
C ALA A 40 -2.48 7.10 -0.39
N VAL A 41 -3.07 6.20 -1.18
CA VAL A 41 -2.67 4.78 -1.21
C VAL A 41 -1.24 4.63 -1.73
N ALA A 42 -0.91 5.27 -2.85
CA ALA A 42 0.42 5.20 -3.45
C ALA A 42 1.52 5.72 -2.50
N LEU A 43 1.28 6.85 -1.84
CA LEU A 43 2.22 7.41 -0.86
C LEU A 43 2.42 6.50 0.35
N THR A 44 1.34 5.86 0.82
CA THR A 44 1.42 4.91 1.94
C THR A 44 2.27 3.70 1.56
N ALA A 45 2.07 3.15 0.36
CA ALA A 45 2.84 2.02 -0.13
C ALA A 45 4.34 2.36 -0.28
N ALA A 46 4.68 3.55 -0.79
CA ALA A 46 6.06 4.02 -0.91
C ALA A 46 6.75 4.14 0.45
N TYR A 47 6.07 4.73 1.43
CA TYR A 47 6.60 4.86 2.79
C TYR A 47 6.88 3.51 3.44
N LEU A 48 5.96 2.55 3.28
CA LEU A 48 6.10 1.21 3.87
C LEU A 48 7.24 0.39 3.24
N LEU A 49 7.47 0.54 1.93
CA LEU A 49 8.62 -0.05 1.25
C LEU A 49 9.94 0.54 1.78
N GLN A 50 10.02 1.87 1.89
CA GLN A 50 11.22 2.54 2.41
C GLN A 50 11.54 2.13 3.85
N LEU A 51 10.51 2.01 4.71
CA LEU A 51 10.69 1.55 6.09
C LEU A 51 11.29 0.14 6.16
N ARG A 52 10.98 -0.71 5.18
CA ARG A 52 11.46 -2.10 5.11
C ARG A 52 12.88 -2.22 4.56
N ASP A 53 13.31 -1.31 3.69
CA ASP A 53 14.71 -1.23 3.24
C ASP A 53 15.65 -0.71 4.32
N MET A 54 15.12 -0.03 5.35
CA MET A 54 15.89 0.53 6.47
C MET A 54 16.04 -0.41 7.67
N GLY A 55 15.36 -1.55 7.70
CA GLY A 55 15.38 -2.52 8.81
C GLY A 55 16.09 -3.81 8.44
#